data_AF-A0A7V5UKW7-F1
#
_entry.id   AF-A0A7V5UKW7-F1
#
_cell.length_a   1.000
_cell.length_b   1.000
_cell.length_c   1.000
_cell.angle_alpha   90.00
_cell.angle_beta   90.00
_cell.angle_gamma   90.00
#
_symmetry.space_group_name_H-M   'P 1'
#
loop_
_entity.id
_entity.type
_entity.pdbx_description
1 polymer ?
#
loop_
_entity_poly.entity_id
_entity_poly.type
_entity_poly.pdbx_seq_one_letter_code
_entity_poly.pdbx_strand_id
1 'polypeptide(L)' 'MRATLAVMIWMAAWWLTEATAIATTALLPLIVFPLFGIRTVREAAAEYAHPMIFLFLGGFLIAL' A
#
# COMPACT_ATOMS: atom_id res chain seq x y z
N MET A 1 7.17 -6.63 -14.77
CA MET A 1 7.89 -7.33 -13.67
C MET A 1 9.02 -6.51 -13.06
N ARG A 2 9.96 -5.92 -13.82
CA ARG A 2 11.09 -5.14 -13.26
C ARG A 2 10.66 -3.93 -12.39
N ALA A 3 9.68 -3.16 -12.85
CA ALA A 3 9.17 -2.01 -12.09
C ALA A 3 8.50 -2.41 -10.76
N THR A 4 7.74 -3.50 -10.75
CA THR A 4 7.11 -4.05 -9.53
C THR A 4 8.15 -4.46 -8.49
N LEU A 5 9.25 -5.10 -8.93
CA LEU A 5 10.37 -5.47 -8.06
C LEU A 5 11.10 -4.24 -7.51
N ALA A 6 11.31 -3.21 -8.34
CA ALA A 6 11.91 -1.96 -7.89
C ALA A 6 11.06 -1.26 -6.82
N VAL A 7 9.74 -1.22 -7.00
CA VAL A 7 8.81 -0.67 -5.99
C VAL A 7 8.84 -1.48 -4.70
N MET A 8 8.88 -2.80 -4.79
CA MET A 8 9.00 -3.67 -3.62
C MET A 8 10.28 -3.38 -2.82
N ILE A 9 11.43 -3.28 -3.50
CA ILE A 9 12.72 -2.98 -2.85
C ILE A 9 12.68 -1.58 -2.22
N TRP A 10 12.08 -0.60 -2.91
CA TRP A 10 11.92 0.75 -2.38
C TRP A 10 11.08 0.76 -1.10
N MET A 11 9.90 0.12 -1.11
CA MET A 11 9.05 0.02 0.08
C MET A 11 9.77 -0.69 1.23
N ALA A 12 10.51 -1.76 0.95
CA ALA A 12 11.29 -2.48 1.96
C ALA A 12 12.38 -1.58 2.58
N ALA A 13 13.07 -0.79 1.77
CA ALA A 13 14.06 0.16 2.25
C ALA A 13 13.44 1.22 3.16
N TRP A 14 12.30 1.80 2.78
CA TRP A 14 11.59 2.81 3.58
C TRP A 14 11.00 2.25 4.87
N TRP A 15 10.51 1.01 4.87
CA TRP A 15 10.06 0.35 6.10
C TRP A 15 11.22 0.05 7.05
N LEU A 16 12.35 -0.43 6.53
CA LEU A 16 13.51 -0.75 7.37
C LEU A 16 14.16 0.49 7.97
N THR A 17 14.17 1.59 7.21
CA THR A 17 14.78 2.86 7.64
C THR A 17 13.82 3.78 8.37
N GLU A 18 12.53 3.42 8.44
CA GLU A 18 11.45 4.26 8.98
C GLU A 18 11.45 5.69 8.42
N ALA A 19 11.84 5.84 7.15
CA ALA A 19 12.03 7.16 6.52
C ALA A 19 10.74 7.99 6.46
N THR A 20 9.58 7.34 6.44
CA THR A 20 8.24 7.96 6.47
C THR A 20 7.29 7.11 7.32
N ALA A 21 6.12 7.66 7.67
CA ALA A 21 5.08 6.88 8.35
C ALA A 21 4.72 5.62 7.55
N ILE A 22 4.49 4.51 8.26
CA ILE A 22 4.20 3.19 7.66
C ILE A 22 3.05 3.27 6.63
N ALA A 23 1.98 4.02 6.96
CA ALA A 23 0.84 4.24 6.08
C ALA A 23 1.22 4.96 4.77
N THR A 24 2.13 5.94 4.84
CA THR A 24 2.61 6.68 3.67
C THR A 24 3.36 5.76 2.71
N THR A 25 4.28 4.93 3.23
CA THR A 25 5.00 3.93 2.42
C THR A 25 4.02 2.93 1.80
N ALA A 26 3.00 2.49 2.55
CA ALA A 26 2.00 1.55 2.06
C ALA A 26 1.15 2.11 0.90
N LEU A 27 0.98 3.44 0.80
CA LEU A 27 0.24 4.11 -0.28
C LEU A 27 1.08 4.34 -1.55
N LEU A 28 2.39 4.12 -1.51
CA LEU A 28 3.30 4.38 -2.63
C LEU A 28 2.91 3.64 -3.94
N PRO A 29 2.49 2.35 -3.91
CA PRO A 29 2.03 1.65 -5.11
C PRO A 29 0.85 2.32 -5.81
N LEU A 30 -0.03 3.00 -5.07
CA LEU A 30 -1.21 3.68 -5.61
C LEU A 30 -0.84 4.77 -6.62
N ILE A 31 0.32 5.41 -6.45
CA ILE A 31 0.83 6.47 -7.33
C ILE A 31 1.76 5.86 -8.38
N VAL A 32 2.64 4.96 -7.94
CA VAL A 32 3.73 4.46 -8.79
C VAL A 32 3.22 3.46 -9.84
N PHE A 33 2.27 2.58 -9.50
CA PHE A 33 1.78 1.58 -10.45
C PHE A 33 1.07 2.18 -11.66
N PRO A 34 0.20 3.20 -11.52
CA PRO A 34 -0.38 3.90 -12.66
C PRO A 34 0.65 4.64 -13.50
N LEU A 35 1.65 5.27 -12.85
CA LEU A 35 2.69 6.03 -13.54
C LEU A 35 3.55 5.16 -14.46
N PHE A 36 3.83 3.92 -14.03
CA PHE A 36 4.58 2.94 -14.81
C PHE A 36 3.70 1.99 -15.65
N GLY A 37 2.39 2.24 -15.74
CA GLY A 37 1.46 1.42 -16.53
C GLY A 37 1.30 -0.02 -16.04
N ILE A 38 1.56 -0.29 -14.75
CA ILE A 38 1.50 -1.63 -14.15
C ILE A 38 0.05 -2.03 -13.85
N ARG A 39 -0.71 -1.12 -13.22
CA ARG A 39 -2.15 -1.24 -12.94
C ARG A 39 -2.78 0.14 -12.96
N THR A 40 -4.08 0.20 -13.24
CA THR A 40 -4.84 1.46 -13.13
C THR A 40 -4.98 1.90 -11.68
N VAL A 41 -5.25 3.19 -11.45
CA VAL A 41 -5.51 3.74 -10.10
C VAL A 41 -6.65 2.98 -9.43
N ARG A 42 -7.71 2.65 -10.19
CA ARG A 42 -8.88 1.92 -9.67
C ARG A 42 -8.50 0.52 -9.19
N GLU A 43 -7.72 -0.21 -9.99
CA GLU A 43 -7.27 -1.56 -9.64
C GLU A 43 -6.30 -1.54 -8.46
N ALA A 44 -5.40 -0.57 -8.39
CA ALA A 44 -4.48 -0.41 -7.26
C ALA A 44 -5.21 0.00 -5.98
N ALA A 45 -6.23 0.87 -6.08
CA ALA A 45 -7.05 1.31 -4.95
C ALA A 45 -7.91 0.20 -4.35
N ALA A 46 -8.34 -0.77 -5.17
CA ALA A 46 -9.22 -1.85 -4.73
C ALA A 46 -8.63 -2.68 -3.57
N GLU A 47 -7.31 -2.86 -3.54
CA GLU A 47 -6.61 -3.61 -2.48
C GLU A 47 -6.69 -2.90 -1.11
N TYR A 48 -6.86 -1.57 -1.08
CA TYR A 48 -7.03 -0.80 0.17
C TYR A 48 -8.47 -0.88 0.72
N ALA A 49 -9.41 -1.43 -0.04
CA ALA A 49 -10.79 -1.67 0.38
C ALA A 49 -11.05 -3.17 0.65
N HIS A 50 -10.00 -3.96 0.91
CA HIS A 50 -10.13 -5.38 1.19
C HIS A 50 -11.00 -5.62 2.45
N PRO A 51 -11.95 -6.58 2.46
CA PRO A 51 -12.87 -6.81 3.59
C PRO A 51 -12.19 -7.01 4.95
N MET A 52 -10.98 -7.59 4.95
CA MET A 52 -10.17 -7.72 6.18
C MET A 52 -9.85 -6.37 6.83
N ILE A 53 -9.59 -5.31 6.06
CA ILE A 53 -9.30 -3.97 6.59
C ILE A 53 -10.51 -3.45 7.36
N PHE A 54 -11.71 -3.61 6.79
CA PHE A 54 -12.97 -3.23 7.46
C PHE A 54 -13.27 -4.10 8.68
N LEU A 55 -12.93 -5.38 8.65
CA LEU A 55 -13.06 -6.27 9.80
C LEU A 55 -12.16 -5.80 10.96
N PHE A 56 -10.89 -5.47 10.69
CA PHE A 56 -9.97 -4.92 11.69
C PHE A 56 -10.46 -3.57 12.21
N LEU A 57 -10.93 -2.69 11.33
CA LEU A 57 -11.53 -1.41 11.72
C LEU A 57 -12.71 -1.61 12.68
N GLY A 58 -13.66 -2.50 12.34
CA GLY A 58 -14.79 -2.83 13.20
C GLY A 58 -14.34 -3.43 14.54
N GLY A 59 -13.35 -4.31 14.53
CA GLY A 59 -12.74 -4.88 15.74
C GLY A 59 -12.11 -3.82 16.64
N PHE A 60 -11.38 -2.85 16.07
CA PHE A 60 -10.79 -1.75 16.83
C PHE A 60 -11.84 -0.79 17.40
N LEU A 61 -12.93 -0.52 16.67
CA LEU A 61 -14.04 0.31 17.15
C LEU A 61 -14.78 -0.33 18.33
N ILE A 62 -14.92 -1.66 18.37
CA ILE A 62 -15.54 -2.37 19.48
C ILE A 62 -14.62 -2.41 20.71
N ALA A 63 -13.30 -2.47 20.48
CA ALA A 63 -12.31 -2.56 21.55
C ALA A 63 -12.05 -1.23 22.28
N LEU A 64 -12.40 -0.10 21.65
CA LEU A 64 -12.30 1.24 22.22
C LEU A 64 -13.45 1.55 23.18
#